data_AF-A0A380FG51-F1
#
_entry.id   AF-A0A380FG51-F1
#
_cell.length_a   1.000
_cell.length_b   1.000
_cell.length_c   1.000
_cell.angle_alpha   90.00
_cell.angle_beta   90.00
_cell.angle_gamma   90.00
#
_symmetry.space_group_name_H-M   'P 1'
#
loop_
_entity.id
_entity.type
_entity.pdbx_description
1 polymer ?
#
loop_
_entity_poly.entity_id
_entity_poly.type
_entity_poly.pdbx_seq_one_letter_code
_entity_poly.pdbx_strand_id
1 'polypeptide(L)' 'MESVIKNNLKSEIAGDVDAIVVANKDVGDPLYKALKLFGQARIASLIIGAKFPIVFSERSASKQSKIDSLILALKINS' A
#
# COMPACT_ATOMS: atom_id res chain seq x y z
N MET A 1 3.34 -3.19 17.59
CA MET A 1 3.65 -4.04 18.77
C MET A 1 2.69 -3.81 19.95
N GLU A 2 2.40 -2.57 20.37
CA GLU A 2 1.54 -2.29 21.54
C GLU A 2 0.16 -2.98 21.51
N SER A 3 -0.53 -2.93 20.37
CA SER A 3 -1.85 -3.57 20.21
C SER A 3 -1.78 -5.11 20.30
N VAL A 4 -0.67 -5.72 19.89
CA VAL A 4 -0.47 -7.17 19.96
C VAL A 4 -0.39 -7.62 21.42
N ILE A 5 0.40 -6.90 22.21
CA ILE A 5 0.56 -7.13 23.66
C ILE A 5 -0.78 -6.92 24.36
N LYS A 6 -1.45 -5.78 24.10
CA LYS A 6 -2.73 -5.44 24.73
C LYS A 6 -3.82 -6.49 24.47
N ASN A 7 -3.84 -7.09 23.28
CA ASN A 7 -4.87 -8.04 22.87
C ASN A 7 -4.44 -9.51 22.97
N ASN A 8 -3.27 -9.82 23.53
CA ASN A 8 -2.73 -11.19 23.65
C ASN A 8 -2.74 -11.98 22.34
N LEU A 9 -2.44 -11.32 21.22
CA LEU A 9 -2.43 -11.95 19.91
C LEU A 9 -1.19 -12.81 19.72
N LYS A 10 -1.37 -14.10 19.41
CA LYS A 10 -0.29 -15.06 19.12
C LYS A 10 -0.24 -15.32 17.62
N SER A 11 0.69 -14.69 16.92
CA SER A 11 0.99 -14.95 15.51
C SER A 11 2.43 -14.49 15.22
N GLU A 12 3.11 -15.20 14.32
CA GLU A 12 4.50 -14.92 13.92
C GLU A 12 4.66 -13.55 13.24
N ILE A 13 3.58 -13.05 12.61
CA ILE A 13 3.57 -11.77 11.89
C ILE A 13 2.80 -10.68 12.63
N ALA A 14 2.42 -10.91 13.89
CA ALA A 14 1.58 -9.98 14.63
C ALA A 14 2.28 -8.63 14.86
N GLY A 15 1.78 -7.58 14.22
CA GLY A 15 2.24 -6.21 14.44
C GLY A 15 3.57 -5.85 13.76
N ASP A 16 4.10 -6.75 12.93
CA ASP A 16 5.23 -6.55 12.04
C ASP A 16 4.95 -7.30 10.73
N VAL A 17 4.41 -6.59 9.74
CA VAL A 17 3.98 -7.17 8.45
C VAL A 17 4.55 -6.36 7.30
N ASP A 18 4.98 -7.06 6.25
CA ASP A 18 5.44 -6.43 5.01
C ASP A 18 4.28 -6.06 4.07
N ALA A 19 3.16 -6.77 4.16
CA ALA A 19 2.01 -6.60 3.29
C ALA A 19 0.68 -6.79 4.03
N ILE A 20 -0.35 -6.08 3.57
CA ILE A 20 -1.72 -6.18 4.09
C ILE A 20 -2.63 -6.58 2.93
N VAL A 21 -3.29 -7.73 3.06
CA VAL A 21 -4.39 -8.12 2.16
C VAL A 21 -5.70 -7.70 2.80
N VAL A 22 -6.51 -6.95 2.05
CA VAL A 22 -7.82 -6.48 2.50
C VAL A 22 -8.93 -7.37 1.97
N ALA A 23 -10.06 -7.41 2.69
CA ALA A 23 -11.19 -8.26 2.32
C ALA A 23 -11.84 -7.84 0.98
N ASN A 24 -11.90 -6.52 0.71
CA ASN A 24 -12.49 -5.97 -0.51
C ASN A 24 -12.06 -4.50 -0.72
N LYS A 25 -12.52 -3.90 -1.82
CA LYS A 25 -12.24 -2.51 -2.21
C LYS A 25 -12.77 -1.49 -1.20
N ASP A 26 -13.91 -1.77 -0.58
CA ASP A 26 -14.53 -0.86 0.39
C ASP A 26 -13.75 -0.77 1.71
N VAL A 27 -12.85 -1.73 1.96
CA VAL A 27 -11.86 -1.65 3.04
C VAL A 27 -10.54 -1.03 2.55
N GLY A 28 -10.07 -1.44 1.37
CA GLY A 28 -8.79 -1.00 0.81
C GLY A 28 -8.73 0.50 0.49
N ASP A 29 -9.76 1.03 -0.17
CA ASP A 29 -9.77 2.43 -0.60
C ASP A 29 -9.76 3.42 0.58
N PRO A 30 -10.60 3.24 1.63
CA PRO A 30 -10.52 4.11 2.80
C PRO A 30 -9.19 3.97 3.55
N LEU A 31 -8.64 2.76 3.70
CA LEU A 31 -7.35 2.54 4.35
C LEU A 31 -6.23 3.29 3.62
N TYR A 32 -6.16 3.13 2.30
CA TYR A 32 -5.22 3.84 1.43
C TYR A 32 -5.35 5.37 1.59
N LYS A 33 -6.58 5.90 1.57
CA LYS A 33 -6.82 7.34 1.74
C LYS A 33 -6.45 7.82 3.14
N ALA A 34 -6.73 7.05 4.18
CA ALA A 34 -6.38 7.39 5.56
C ALA A 34 -4.86 7.48 5.74
N LEU A 35 -4.10 6.51 5.19
CA LEU A 35 -2.63 6.56 5.19
C LEU A 35 -2.10 7.78 4.43
N LYS A 36 -2.67 8.09 3.26
CA LYS A 36 -2.28 9.24 2.44
C LYS A 36 -2.59 10.59 3.12
N LEU A 37 -3.80 10.75 3.66
CA LEU A 37 -4.32 12.05 4.14
C LEU A 37 -3.94 12.32 5.59
N PHE A 38 -3.97 11.29 6.45
CA PHE A 38 -3.77 11.45 7.90
C PHE A 38 -2.47 10.82 8.38
N GLY A 39 -2.05 9.70 7.78
CA GLY A 39 -0.79 9.03 8.09
C GLY A 39 0.44 9.67 7.46
N GLN A 40 0.27 10.68 6.60
CA GLN A 40 1.35 11.35 5.84
C GLN A 40 2.25 10.36 5.08
N ALA A 41 1.72 9.19 4.72
CA ALA A 41 2.47 8.17 4.04
C ALA A 41 2.84 8.63 2.63
N ARG A 42 4.05 8.28 2.18
CA ARG A 42 4.40 8.34 0.76
C ARG A 42 3.79 7.13 0.06
N ILE A 43 3.16 7.38 -1.07
CA ILE A 43 2.31 6.40 -1.75
C ILE A 43 2.77 6.19 -3.18
N ALA A 44 2.95 4.92 -3.55
CA ALA A 44 3.12 4.43 -4.90
C ALA A 44 2.09 3.33 -5.18
N SER A 45 1.58 3.24 -6.39
CA SER A 45 0.53 2.31 -6.80
C SER A 45 0.82 1.70 -8.15
N LEU A 46 0.60 0.39 -8.25
CA LEU A 46 0.87 -0.40 -9.45
C LEU A 46 -0.20 -1.47 -9.61
N ILE A 47 -0.68 -1.67 -10.83
CA ILE A 47 -1.52 -2.82 -11.18
C ILE A 47 -0.60 -3.92 -11.70
N ILE A 48 -0.71 -5.10 -11.09
CA ILE A 48 0.08 -6.30 -11.40
C ILE A 48 -0.85 -7.44 -11.86
N GLY A 49 -0.30 -8.49 -12.46
CA GLY A 49 -1.04 -9.66 -12.96
C GLY A 49 -1.32 -9.65 -14.47
N ALA A 50 -1.08 -8.52 -15.15
CA ALA A 50 -0.98 -8.46 -16.60
C ALA A 50 0.44 -8.85 -17.08
N LYS A 51 0.65 -8.96 -18.40
CA LYS A 51 1.97 -9.27 -18.99
C LYS A 51 3.07 -8.27 -18.60
N PHE A 52 2.68 -7.02 -18.33
CA PHE A 52 3.58 -5.95 -17.88
C PHE A 52 2.90 -5.15 -16.76
N PRO A 53 3.66 -4.56 -15.81
CA PRO A 53 3.10 -3.68 -14.79
C PRO A 53 2.44 -2.45 -15.42
N ILE A 54 1.29 -2.05 -14.88
CA ILE A 54 0.55 -0.87 -15.34
C ILE A 54 0.55 0.18 -14.23
N VAL A 55 1.16 1.33 -14.51
CA VAL A 55 1.12 2.49 -13.61
C VAL A 55 -0.26 3.12 -13.68
N PHE A 56 -1.00 3.01 -12.58
CA PHE A 56 -2.27 3.70 -12.40
C PHE A 56 -2.06 4.91 -11.49
N SER A 57 -2.70 6.04 -11.81
CA SER A 57 -2.62 7.25 -11.01
C SER A 57 -3.95 7.99 -11.02
N GLU A 58 -4.45 8.32 -9.83
CA GLU A 58 -5.60 9.18 -9.69
C GLU A 58 -5.27 10.62 -10.11
N ARG A 59 -6.31 11.38 -10.50
CA ARG A 59 -6.18 12.81 -10.82
C ARG A 59 -5.59 13.62 -9.64
N SER A 60 -5.92 13.23 -8.42
CA SER A 60 -5.48 13.87 -7.17
C SER A 60 -4.08 13.42 -6.71
N ALA A 61 -3.39 12.56 -7.47
CA ALA A 61 -2.05 12.12 -7.12
C ALA A 61 -1.04 13.26 -7.28
N SER A 62 -0.15 13.41 -6.29
CA SER A 62 0.97 14.34 -6.36
C SER A 62 1.96 13.94 -7.47
N LYS A 63 2.77 14.89 -7.95
CA LYS A 63 3.84 14.60 -8.91
C LYS A 63 4.78 13.51 -8.38
N GLN A 64 5.16 13.59 -7.11
CA GLN A 64 6.05 12.61 -6.47
C GLN A 64 5.43 11.20 -6.46
N SER A 65 4.15 11.07 -6.12
CA SER A 65 3.47 9.77 -6.11
C SER A 65 3.46 9.11 -7.49
N LYS A 66 3.31 9.89 -8.56
CA LYS A 66 3.39 9.39 -9.94
C LYS A 66 4.81 8.89 -10.29
N ILE A 67 5.83 9.63 -9.86
CA ILE A 67 7.24 9.27 -10.06
C ILE A 67 7.57 8.00 -9.27
N ASP A 68 7.17 7.93 -8.00
CA ASP A 68 7.40 6.76 -7.14
C ASP A 68 6.73 5.51 -7.71
N SER A 69 5.51 5.62 -8.24
CA SER A 69 4.81 4.53 -8.94
C SER A 69 5.56 4.07 -10.21
N LEU A 70 6.16 4.99 -10.96
CA LEU A 70 6.98 4.64 -12.13
C LEU A 70 8.26 3.92 -11.71
N ILE A 71 8.96 4.42 -10.68
CA ILE A 71 10.15 3.77 -10.12
C ILE A 71 9.81 2.37 -9.63
N LEU A 72 8.67 2.22 -8.93
CA LEU A 72 8.18 0.92 -8.48
C LEU A 72 7.98 -0.02 -9.67
N ALA A 73 7.31 0.43 -10.74
CA ALA A 73 7.10 -0.36 -11.95
C ALA A 73 8.40 -0.86 -12.59
N LEU A 74 9.44 -0.02 -12.61
CA LEU A 74 10.76 -0.40 -13.12
C LEU A 74 11.44 -1.43 -12.20
N LYS A 75 11.31 -1.27 -10.89
CA LYS A 75 11.90 -2.20 -9.90
C LYS A 75 11.31 -3.60 -9.94
N ILE A 76 10.03 -3.77 -10.27
CA ILE A 76 9.43 -5.12 -10.26
C ILE A 76 9.90 -6.02 -11.41
N ASN A 77 10.44 -5.44 -12.47
CA ASN A 77 10.95 -6.15 -13.67
C ASN A 77 12.49 -6.24 -13.68
N SER A 78 13.14 -5.89 -12.57
CA SER A 78 14.60 -5.88 -12.44
C SER A 78 15.14 -7.23 -11.98
#